data_AF-A0A3S3P1F0-F1
#
_entry.id   AF-A0A3S3P1F0-F1
#
_cell.length_a   1.000
_cell.length_b   1.000
_cell.length_c   1.000
_cell.angle_alpha   90.00
_cell.angle_beta   90.00
_cell.angle_gamma   90.00
#
_symmetry.space_group_name_H-M   'P 1'
#
loop_
_entity.id
_entity.type
_entity.pdbx_description
1 polymer ?
#
loop_
_entity_poly.entity_id
_entity_poly.type
_entity_poly.pdbx_seq_one_letter_code
_entity_poly.pdbx_strand_id
1 'polypeptide(L)'
;MILPDGCINLMCEISLFEEANEQKNERKKVAFATHGIGFNLWQSMSNDWDTMIVARDGKALKSHKIVLKAASPVFKTLLEQEHCESYISEFDFDGEIVEKILQFLYLDFVDSDLRSDTLLKLFNAGEKYNIKRLKRICEENLS
;
A
#
# COMPACT_ATOMS: atom_id res chain seq x y z
N MET A 1 -42.04 20.02 -11.49
CA MET A 1 -43.24 20.35 -12.31
C MET A 1 -43.22 19.43 -13.52
N ILE A 2 -44.22 18.56 -13.68
CA ILE A 2 -44.30 17.63 -14.82
C ILE A 2 -44.91 18.40 -16.00
N LEU A 3 -44.28 18.33 -17.18
CA LEU A 3 -44.80 18.97 -18.38
C LEU A 3 -45.90 18.11 -19.05
N PRO A 4 -46.79 18.69 -19.87
CA PRO A 4 -47.96 18.00 -20.44
C PRO A 4 -47.62 16.79 -21.33
N ASP A 5 -46.36 16.65 -21.75
CA ASP A 5 -45.84 15.56 -22.56
C ASP A 5 -45.29 14.37 -21.74
N GLY A 6 -45.41 14.43 -20.40
CA GLY A 6 -44.91 13.40 -19.49
C GLY A 6 -43.41 13.54 -19.15
N CYS A 7 -42.73 14.57 -19.66
CA CYS A 7 -41.34 14.83 -19.32
C CYS A 7 -41.22 15.60 -18.00
N ILE A 8 -40.25 15.20 -17.17
CA ILE A 8 -39.88 15.93 -15.95
C ILE A 8 -38.71 16.83 -16.28
N ASN A 9 -38.91 18.15 -16.21
CA ASN A 9 -37.83 19.11 -16.35
C ASN A 9 -37.32 19.51 -14.97
N LEU A 10 -36.13 19.00 -14.61
CA LEU A 10 -35.43 19.35 -13.37
C LEU A 10 -34.47 20.50 -13.67
N MET A 11 -34.89 21.73 -13.39
CA MET A 11 -33.95 22.84 -13.26
C MET A 11 -33.45 22.88 -11.82
N CYS A 12 -32.22 22.40 -11.63
CA CYS A 12 -31.50 22.54 -10.38
C CYS A 12 -30.42 23.59 -10.59
N GLU A 13 -30.62 24.79 -10.04
CA GLU A 13 -29.57 25.79 -9.98
C GLU A 13 -28.80 25.57 -8.68
N ILE A 14 -27.66 24.88 -8.79
CA ILE A 14 -26.77 24.63 -7.66
C ILE A 14 -25.77 25.78 -7.61
N SER A 15 -25.96 26.68 -6.66
CA SER A 15 -24.99 27.73 -6.37
C SER A 15 -24.03 27.23 -5.29
N LEU A 16 -22.80 26.91 -5.69
CA LEU A 16 -21.69 26.68 -4.78
C LEU A 16 -21.19 28.03 -4.27
N PHE A 17 -21.46 28.33 -3.00
CA PHE A 17 -20.78 29.40 -2.30
C PHE A 17 -19.50 28.83 -1.70
N GLU A 18 -18.40 28.97 -2.43
CA GLU A 18 -17.08 28.81 -1.84
C GLU A 18 -16.79 30.07 -1.02
N GLU A 19 -16.73 29.94 0.30
CA GLU A 19 -16.00 30.92 1.09
C GLU A 19 -14.56 30.92 0.56
N ALA A 20 -14.15 32.07 0.02
CA ALA A 20 -12.82 32.26 -0.56
C ALA A 20 -11.78 32.04 0.54
N ASN A 21 -11.33 30.80 0.67
CA ASN A 21 -10.12 30.45 1.37
C ASN A 21 -9.14 30.05 0.28
N GLU A 22 -8.18 30.93 0.02
CA GLU A 22 -7.08 30.69 -0.90
C GLU A 22 -6.18 29.56 -0.38
N GLN A 23 -6.65 28.31 -0.46
CA GLN A 23 -5.81 27.13 -0.34
C GLN A 23 -6.23 26.12 -1.40
N LYS A 24 -5.36 26.02 -2.40
CA LYS A 24 -5.42 25.11 -3.55
C LYS A 24 -5.99 23.73 -3.18
N ASN A 25 -6.81 23.25 -4.10
CA ASN A 25 -7.32 21.88 -4.18
C ASN A 25 -6.16 20.87 -4.34
N GLU A 26 -5.43 20.62 -3.26
CA GLU A 26 -4.67 19.41 -3.07
C GLU A 26 -5.65 18.40 -2.47
N ARG A 27 -5.82 17.24 -3.12
CA ARG A 27 -6.31 16.05 -2.40
C ARG A 27 -5.51 16.00 -1.11
N LYS A 28 -6.11 16.32 0.03
CA LYS A 28 -5.43 16.25 1.32
C LYS A 28 -4.99 14.79 1.47
N LYS A 29 -3.75 14.49 1.11
CA LYS A 29 -3.06 13.25 1.47
C LYS A 29 -3.19 13.25 2.98
N VAL A 30 -4.06 12.41 3.52
CA VAL A 30 -4.18 12.25 4.97
C VAL A 30 -2.77 11.91 5.44
N ALA A 31 -2.14 12.88 6.10
CA ALA A 31 -0.76 12.76 6.53
C ALA A 31 -0.73 11.57 7.50
N PHE A 32 0.04 10.55 7.12
CA PHE A 32 0.60 9.52 7.99
C PHE A 32 -0.37 8.97 9.05
N ALA A 33 -0.83 7.73 8.89
CA ALA A 33 -1.58 7.03 9.93
C ALA A 33 -0.67 6.69 11.13
N THR A 34 -0.11 7.69 11.82
CA THR A 34 0.68 7.59 13.05
C THR A 34 -0.09 6.99 14.23
N HIS A 35 -1.38 6.69 14.03
CA HIS A 35 -2.29 6.19 15.06
C HIS A 35 -3.18 5.04 14.54
N GLY A 36 -2.85 4.42 13.40
CA GLY A 36 -3.61 3.31 12.82
C GLY A 36 -3.13 1.92 13.29
N ILE A 37 -3.98 0.90 13.13
CA ILE A 37 -3.63 -0.50 13.46
C ILE A 37 -2.33 -0.93 12.76
N GLY A 38 -2.18 -0.58 11.48
CA GLY A 38 -0.97 -0.90 10.71
C GLY A 38 0.30 -0.27 11.28
N PHE A 39 0.22 0.98 11.76
CA PHE A 39 1.35 1.63 12.43
C PHE A 39 1.68 1.01 13.79
N ASN A 40 0.66 0.67 14.58
CA ASN A 40 0.87 -0.02 15.86
C ASN A 40 1.55 -1.39 15.65
N LEU A 41 1.13 -2.14 14.63
CA LEU A 41 1.75 -3.42 14.26
C LEU A 41 3.18 -3.24 13.71
N TRP A 42 3.44 -2.16 12.98
CA TRP A 42 4.79 -1.82 12.53
C TRP A 42 5.73 -1.54 13.72
N GLN A 43 5.25 -0.79 14.72
CA GLN A 43 6.03 -0.49 15.92
C GLN A 43 6.25 -1.70 16.82
N SER A 44 5.29 -2.64 16.88
CA SER A 44 5.40 -3.85 17.70
C SER A 44 6.38 -4.89 17.14
N MET A 45 6.82 -4.74 15.88
CA MET A 45 7.65 -5.71 15.13
C MET A 45 8.89 -6.23 15.88
N SER A 46 9.47 -5.43 16.78
CA SER A 46 10.63 -5.83 17.57
C SER A 46 10.34 -7.02 18.49
N ASN A 47 9.14 -7.04 19.08
CA ASN A 47 8.72 -8.00 20.11
C ASN A 47 7.66 -8.97 19.60
N ASP A 48 6.72 -8.48 18.79
CA ASP A 48 5.63 -9.24 18.24
C ASP A 48 5.90 -9.49 16.76
N TRP A 49 6.28 -10.71 16.42
CA TRP A 49 6.48 -11.20 15.06
C TRP A 49 6.34 -12.72 15.08
N ASP A 50 5.82 -13.30 14.01
CA ASP A 50 5.59 -14.75 13.89
C ASP A 50 6.18 -15.32 12.59
N THR A 51 6.85 -14.48 11.79
CA THR A 51 7.54 -14.88 10.58
C THR A 51 8.66 -13.93 10.17
N MET A 52 9.44 -14.34 9.16
CA MET A 52 10.50 -13.55 8.57
C MET A 52 10.48 -13.65 7.04
N ILE A 53 11.04 -12.67 6.36
CA ILE A 53 11.38 -12.71 4.94
C ILE A 53 12.90 -12.70 4.84
N VAL A 54 13.48 -13.71 4.19
CA VAL A 54 14.91 -13.75 3.89
C VAL A 54 15.13 -13.12 2.52
N ALA A 55 15.69 -11.91 2.53
CA ALA A 55 16.01 -11.14 1.34
C ALA A 55 17.11 -11.81 0.50
N ARG A 56 17.25 -11.35 -0.75
CA ARG A 56 18.25 -11.86 -1.70
C ARG A 56 19.68 -11.76 -1.17
N ASP A 57 19.97 -10.69 -0.45
CA ASP A 57 21.27 -10.41 0.17
C ASP A 57 21.48 -11.14 1.50
N GLY A 58 20.56 -12.03 1.89
CA GLY A 58 20.61 -12.80 3.13
C GLY A 58 20.10 -12.04 4.36
N LYS A 59 19.68 -10.77 4.24
CA LYS A 59 19.07 -10.04 5.36
C LYS A 59 17.73 -10.68 5.71
N ALA A 60 17.55 -11.07 6.97
CA ALA A 60 16.28 -11.62 7.45
C ALA A 60 15.46 -10.52 8.15
N LEU A 61 14.28 -10.20 7.61
CA LEU A 61 13.39 -9.15 8.11
C LEU A 61 12.18 -9.77 8.80
N LYS A 62 11.91 -9.37 10.04
CA LYS A 62 10.75 -9.80 10.82
C LYS A 62 9.45 -9.27 10.22
N SER A 63 8.37 -10.05 10.33
CA SER A 63 7.01 -9.65 9.92
C SER A 63 5.93 -10.44 10.66
N HIS A 64 4.68 -10.12 10.34
CA HIS A 64 3.48 -10.83 10.78
C HIS A 64 2.86 -11.59 9.61
N LYS A 65 2.62 -12.90 9.76
CA LYS A 65 1.99 -13.76 8.75
C LYS A 65 0.66 -13.18 8.31
N ILE A 66 -0.17 -12.74 9.26
CA ILE A 66 -1.51 -12.22 8.95
C ILE A 66 -1.46 -11.01 8.02
N VAL A 67 -0.49 -10.12 8.19
CA VAL A 67 -0.32 -8.93 7.33
C VAL A 67 0.13 -9.35 5.94
N LEU A 68 1.13 -10.24 5.84
CA LEU A 68 1.61 -10.76 4.56
C LEU A 68 0.49 -11.49 3.80
N LYS A 69 -0.24 -12.40 4.45
CA LYS A 69 -1.34 -13.16 3.84
C LYS A 69 -2.50 -12.26 3.40
N ALA A 70 -2.82 -11.22 4.16
CA ALA A 70 -3.89 -10.27 3.83
C ALA A 70 -3.49 -9.37 2.65
N ALA A 71 -2.22 -8.96 2.58
CA ALA A 71 -1.72 -8.06 1.55
C ALA A 71 -1.52 -8.73 0.19
N SER A 72 -1.20 -10.03 0.16
CA SER A 72 -0.82 -10.73 -1.05
C SER A 72 -1.33 -12.17 -1.07
N PRO A 73 -2.06 -12.57 -2.13
CA PRO A 73 -2.39 -13.99 -2.33
C PRO A 73 -1.13 -14.83 -2.59
N VAL A 74 -0.06 -14.24 -3.11
CA VAL A 74 1.22 -14.94 -3.32
C VAL A 74 1.88 -15.25 -1.97
N PHE A 75 1.98 -14.27 -1.08
CA PHE A 75 2.47 -14.53 0.29
C PHE A 75 1.58 -15.51 1.04
N LYS A 76 0.26 -15.46 0.82
CA LYS A 76 -0.67 -16.45 1.38
C LYS A 76 -0.29 -17.87 0.96
N THR A 77 -0.13 -18.10 -0.34
CA THR A 77 0.28 -19.41 -0.86
C THR A 77 1.64 -19.85 -0.31
N LEU A 78 2.65 -18.97 -0.34
CA LEU A 78 4.00 -19.29 0.16
C LEU A 78 3.97 -19.70 1.64
N LEU A 79 3.26 -18.94 2.48
CA LEU A 79 3.12 -19.20 3.92
C LEU A 79 2.14 -20.33 4.26
N GLU A 80 1.45 -20.93 3.28
CA GLU A 80 0.59 -22.10 3.45
C GLU A 80 1.27 -23.38 2.96
N GLN A 81 2.17 -23.27 1.97
CA GLN A 81 2.96 -24.38 1.44
C GLN A 81 4.15 -24.74 2.35
N GLU A 82 4.70 -23.77 3.06
CA GLU A 82 5.77 -23.98 4.03
C GLU A 82 5.25 -24.68 5.30
N HIS A 83 5.34 -26.01 5.33
CA HIS A 83 4.88 -26.85 6.44
C HIS A 83 5.84 -26.86 7.65
N CYS A 84 7.10 -26.45 7.48
CA CYS A 84 8.15 -26.57 8.50
C CYS A 84 8.83 -25.25 8.84
N GLU A 85 8.91 -24.32 7.88
CA GLU A 85 9.70 -23.11 8.03
C GLU A 85 8.77 -21.91 8.17
N SER A 86 8.79 -21.30 9.35
CA SER A 86 7.99 -20.14 9.69
C SER A 86 8.46 -18.85 8.98
N TYR A 87 9.01 -18.93 7.78
CA TYR A 87 9.58 -17.80 7.04
C TYR A 87 9.47 -17.99 5.52
N ILE A 88 9.56 -16.87 4.77
CA ILE A 88 9.66 -16.87 3.31
C ILE A 88 11.14 -16.85 2.96
N SER A 89 11.63 -17.94 2.36
CA SER A 89 12.99 -18.05 1.85
C SER A 89 13.14 -17.46 0.45
N GLU A 90 14.38 -17.17 0.05
CA GLU A 90 14.75 -16.81 -1.33
C GLU A 90 13.96 -15.66 -1.96
N PHE A 91 13.75 -14.57 -1.20
CA PHE A 91 13.04 -13.41 -1.73
C PHE A 91 13.86 -12.70 -2.80
N ASP A 92 13.23 -12.29 -3.91
CA ASP A 92 13.96 -11.72 -5.06
C ASP A 92 14.56 -10.34 -4.83
N PHE A 93 14.34 -9.71 -3.69
CA PHE A 93 14.72 -8.33 -3.48
C PHE A 93 15.70 -8.22 -2.32
N ASP A 94 16.65 -7.29 -2.45
CA ASP A 94 17.61 -6.97 -1.39
C ASP A 94 16.87 -6.39 -0.17
N GLY A 95 17.50 -6.50 1.00
CA GLY A 95 16.85 -6.21 2.27
C GLY A 95 16.30 -4.79 2.39
N GLU A 96 16.94 -3.81 1.75
CA GLU A 96 16.45 -2.42 1.68
C GLU A 96 15.09 -2.31 0.98
N ILE A 97 14.91 -3.05 -0.11
CA ILE A 97 13.66 -3.04 -0.89
C ILE A 97 12.58 -3.83 -0.14
N VAL A 98 12.95 -4.95 0.50
CA VAL A 98 12.02 -5.72 1.34
C VAL A 98 11.51 -4.85 2.50
N GLU A 99 12.37 -4.05 3.11
CA GLU A 99 11.98 -3.12 4.18
C GLU A 99 10.95 -2.09 3.70
N LYS A 100 11.14 -1.52 2.50
CA LYS A 100 10.16 -0.60 1.87
C LYS A 100 8.85 -1.30 1.49
N ILE A 101 8.90 -2.54 1.00
CA ILE A 101 7.70 -3.35 0.75
C ILE A 101 6.94 -3.55 2.06
N LEU A 102 7.62 -3.99 3.12
CA LEU A 102 6.99 -4.18 4.43
C LEU A 102 6.40 -2.86 4.93
N GLN A 103 7.16 -1.75 4.91
CA GLN A 103 6.65 -0.44 5.29
C GLN A 103 5.36 -0.08 4.55
N PHE A 104 5.29 -0.35 3.24
CA PHE A 104 4.07 -0.18 2.46
C PHE A 104 2.92 -1.08 2.95
N LEU A 105 3.18 -2.35 3.26
CA LEU A 105 2.13 -3.26 3.74
C LEU A 105 1.50 -2.82 5.07
N TYR A 106 2.29 -2.21 5.95
CA TYR A 106 1.79 -1.74 7.26
C TYR A 106 1.22 -0.32 7.19
N LEU A 107 1.80 0.56 6.39
CA LEU A 107 1.52 2.00 6.42
C LEU A 107 0.80 2.51 5.17
N ASP A 108 0.64 1.67 4.16
CA ASP A 108 -0.04 1.95 2.89
C ASP A 108 0.55 3.15 2.12
N PHE A 109 1.88 3.33 2.24
CA PHE A 109 2.63 4.51 1.85
C PHE A 109 3.97 4.19 1.16
N VAL A 110 4.30 5.00 0.14
CA VAL A 110 5.59 5.01 -0.56
C VAL A 110 6.09 6.46 -0.58
N ASP A 111 7.34 6.68 -0.17
CA ASP A 111 7.98 7.99 -0.21
C ASP A 111 8.03 8.55 -1.64
N SER A 112 7.71 9.84 -1.80
CA SER A 112 7.65 10.49 -3.13
C SER A 112 9.02 10.87 -3.69
N ASP A 113 10.05 10.90 -2.84
CA ASP A 113 11.43 11.25 -3.17
C ASP A 113 12.32 10.02 -3.42
N LEU A 114 11.73 8.82 -3.51
CA LEU A 114 12.47 7.62 -3.88
C LEU A 114 13.05 7.75 -5.28
N ARG A 115 14.30 7.32 -5.41
CA ARG A 115 14.96 7.21 -6.71
C ARG A 115 14.19 6.28 -7.65
N SER A 116 14.21 6.58 -8.94
CA SER A 116 13.49 5.80 -9.97
C SER A 116 13.87 4.31 -9.99
N ASP A 117 15.13 3.96 -9.66
CA ASP A 117 15.55 2.56 -9.56
C ASP A 117 14.87 1.82 -8.40
N THR A 118 14.66 2.51 -7.28
CA THR A 118 13.95 1.98 -6.11
C THR A 118 12.46 1.85 -6.41
N LEU A 119 11.85 2.87 -7.03
CA LEU A 119 10.45 2.82 -7.46
C LEU A 119 10.20 1.68 -8.45
N LEU A 120 11.11 1.45 -9.41
CA LEU A 120 11.00 0.35 -10.36
C LEU A 120 11.09 -1.03 -9.68
N LYS A 121 11.96 -1.17 -8.68
CA LYS A 121 12.03 -2.42 -7.88
C LYS A 121 10.73 -2.64 -7.08
N LEU A 122 10.15 -1.59 -6.49
CA LEU A 122 8.87 -1.67 -5.78
C LEU A 122 7.70 -1.97 -6.72
N PHE A 123 7.70 -1.39 -7.92
CA PHE A 123 6.75 -1.72 -8.99
C PHE A 123 6.82 -3.21 -9.35
N ASN A 124 8.02 -3.72 -9.62
CA ASN A 124 8.24 -5.13 -9.95
C ASN A 124 7.81 -6.06 -8.81
N ALA A 125 8.04 -5.66 -7.55
CA ALA A 125 7.56 -6.40 -6.39
C ALA A 125 6.02 -6.40 -6.30
N GLY A 126 5.39 -5.25 -6.57
CA GLY A 126 3.94 -5.12 -6.62
C GLY A 126 3.30 -6.03 -7.68
N GLU A 127 3.94 -6.18 -8.83
CA GLU A 127 3.52 -7.13 -9.86
C GLU A 127 3.77 -8.59 -9.44
N LYS A 128 5.00 -8.93 -9.04
CA LYS A 128 5.40 -10.31 -8.71
C LYS A 128 4.59 -10.90 -7.56
N TYR A 129 4.36 -10.12 -6.50
CA TYR A 129 3.62 -10.55 -5.32
C TYR A 129 2.15 -10.14 -5.37
N ASN A 130 1.65 -9.63 -6.51
CA ASN A 130 0.24 -9.23 -6.68
C ASN A 130 -0.27 -8.24 -5.61
N ILE A 131 0.58 -7.27 -5.24
CA ILE A 131 0.24 -6.16 -4.34
C ILE A 131 -0.24 -4.99 -5.20
N LYS A 132 -1.48 -5.08 -5.70
CA LYS A 132 -2.03 -4.18 -6.74
C LYS A 132 -1.89 -2.69 -6.42
N ARG A 133 -2.09 -2.30 -5.16
CA ARG A 133 -2.01 -0.89 -4.74
C ARG A 133 -0.57 -0.36 -4.78
N LEU A 134 0.42 -1.18 -4.38
CA LEU A 134 1.84 -0.84 -4.50
C LEU A 134 2.21 -0.62 -5.96
N LYS A 135 1.83 -1.58 -6.83
CA LYS A 135 2.08 -1.49 -8.28
C LYS A 135 1.55 -0.18 -8.85
N ARG A 136 0.28 0.14 -8.61
CA ARG A 136 -0.38 1.37 -9.11
C ARG A 136 0.32 2.64 -8.62
N ILE A 137 0.67 2.70 -7.32
CA ILE A 137 1.36 3.88 -6.78
C ILE A 137 2.73 4.05 -7.44
N CYS A 138 3.48 2.97 -7.64
CA CYS A 138 4.76 3.07 -8.33
C CYS A 138 4.60 3.46 -9.80
N GLU A 139 3.58 2.96 -10.51
CA GLU A 139 3.25 3.40 -11.89
C GLU A 139 3.01 4.91 -11.95
N GLU A 140 2.19 5.45 -11.05
CA GLU A 140 1.85 6.87 -10.97
C GLU A 140 3.06 7.78 -10.64
N ASN A 141 4.09 7.26 -9.97
CA ASN A 141 5.31 8.00 -9.63
C ASN A 141 6.45 7.79 -10.65
N LEU A 142 6.31 6.85 -11.58
CA LEU A 142 7.27 6.58 -12.66
C LEU A 142 6.87 7.21 -14.00
N SER A 143 5.60 7.56 -14.17
CA SER A 143 5.05 8.24 -15.35
C SER A 143 5.41 9.72 -15.39
#